data_AF-A0A9P7F0V8-F1
#
_entry.id   AF-A0A9P7F0V8-F1
#
_cell.length_a   1.000
_cell.length_b   1.000
_cell.length_c   1.000
_cell.angle_alpha   90.00
_cell.angle_beta   90.00
_cell.angle_gamma   90.00
#
_symmetry.space_group_name_H-M   'P 1'
#
loop_
_entity.id
_entity.type
_entity.pdbx_description
1 polymer ?
#
loop_
_entity_poly.entity_id
_entity_poly.type
_entity_poly.pdbx_seq_one_letter_code
_entity_poly.pdbx_strand_id
1 'polypeptide(L)'
;MGGGPFTSFRADHSRRVPSTGGYDSDCIYRHRIIIFSVGGFSGTVFGGLHCLGWNALFQGHTEQIIWRTASLAIVFVPISFVLLSVYILWLHDVDASDGIIANLALLTSLFVYIVARVTLIVLILMSFRSLPPGVYDTVAWTKFIPHL
;
A
#
# COMPACT_ATOMS: atom_id res chain seq x y z
N MET A 1 -11.76 65.11 29.08
CA MET A 1 -12.20 63.99 29.94
C MET A 1 -12.53 62.82 29.03
N GLY A 2 -11.60 61.88 28.87
CA GLY A 2 -11.71 60.76 27.93
C GLY A 2 -12.31 59.53 28.61
N GLY A 3 -13.44 59.05 28.09
CA GLY A 3 -14.03 57.77 28.48
C GLY A 3 -13.46 56.65 27.60
N GLY A 4 -12.67 55.76 28.20
CA GLY A 4 -12.20 54.53 27.53
C GLY A 4 -13.30 53.47 27.51
N PRO A 5 -13.37 52.59 26.49
CA PRO A 5 -14.40 51.55 26.42
C PRO A 5 -14.04 50.39 27.35
N PHE A 6 -14.95 50.08 28.28
CA PHE A 6 -14.91 48.86 29.09
C PHE A 6 -15.26 47.64 28.21
N THR A 7 -14.26 47.05 27.56
CA THR A 7 -14.42 45.73 26.93
C THR A 7 -14.47 44.67 28.02
N SER A 8 -15.64 44.09 28.26
CA SER A 8 -15.81 43.04 29.27
C SER A 8 -15.04 41.78 28.88
N PHE A 9 -14.37 41.15 29.86
CA PHE A 9 -13.63 39.88 29.70
C PHE A 9 -14.47 38.75 29.08
N ARG A 10 -15.79 38.83 29.22
CA ARG A 10 -16.76 37.87 28.68
C ARG A 10 -16.95 37.99 27.17
N ALA A 11 -16.75 39.18 26.60
CA ALA A 11 -16.87 39.39 25.15
C ALA A 11 -15.72 38.74 24.38
N ASP A 12 -14.52 38.69 24.96
CA ASP A 12 -13.33 38.12 24.31
C ASP A 12 -13.44 36.59 24.14
N HIS A 13 -14.02 35.89 25.12
CA HIS A 13 -14.19 34.43 25.01
C HIS A 13 -15.16 34.01 23.89
N SER A 14 -16.18 34.83 23.60
CA SER A 14 -17.15 34.57 22.53
C SER A 14 -16.61 34.81 21.11
N ARG A 15 -15.46 35.47 20.99
CA ARG A 15 -14.77 35.72 19.71
C ARG A 15 -13.65 34.72 19.40
N ARG A 16 -13.41 33.75 20.28
CA ARG A 16 -12.48 32.64 19.99
C ARG A 16 -13.10 31.76 18.91
N VAL A 17 -12.82 32.10 17.66
CA VAL A 17 -13.03 31.23 16.50
C VAL A 17 -12.36 29.89 16.79
N PRO A 18 -13.05 28.75 16.58
CA PRO A 18 -12.43 27.44 16.67
C PRO A 18 -11.16 27.45 15.82
N SER A 19 -10.03 27.03 16.39
CA SER A 19 -8.78 26.99 15.64
C SER A 19 -8.96 26.07 14.43
N THR A 20 -8.75 26.61 13.24
CA THR A 20 -8.85 25.89 11.96
C THR A 20 -7.90 24.69 11.88
N GLY A 21 -6.87 24.63 12.73
CA GLY A 21 -5.84 23.58 12.71
C GLY A 21 -6.34 22.16 12.99
N GLY A 22 -7.48 21.98 13.68
CA GLY A 22 -8.07 20.65 13.87
C GLY A 22 -8.63 20.07 12.56
N TYR A 23 -9.30 20.92 11.77
CA TYR A 23 -9.96 20.52 10.53
C TYR A 23 -8.96 20.07 9.46
N ASP A 24 -7.82 20.77 9.35
CA ASP A 24 -6.76 20.44 8.40
C ASP A 24 -6.06 19.12 8.77
N SER A 25 -5.80 18.92 10.06
CA SER A 25 -5.17 17.69 10.56
C SER A 25 -6.04 16.48 10.29
N ASP A 26 -7.33 16.53 10.66
CA ASP A 26 -8.28 15.44 10.44
C ASP A 26 -8.43 15.11 8.95
N CYS A 27 -8.47 16.12 8.07
CA CYS A 27 -8.51 15.94 6.63
C CYS A 27 -7.26 15.17 6.14
N ILE A 28 -6.07 15.59 6.57
CA ILE A 28 -4.80 14.94 6.22
C ILE A 28 -4.76 13.49 6.72
N TYR A 29 -5.16 13.22 7.96
CA TYR A 29 -5.20 11.86 8.50
C TYR A 29 -6.17 10.97 7.73
N ARG A 30 -7.39 11.45 7.46
CA ARG A 30 -8.39 10.70 6.68
C ARG A 30 -7.90 10.40 5.27
N HIS A 31 -7.30 11.38 4.59
CA HIS A 31 -6.78 11.19 3.24
C HIS A 31 -5.63 10.17 3.22
N ARG A 32 -4.72 10.24 4.20
CA ARG A 32 -3.63 9.26 4.35
C ARG A 32 -4.18 7.86 4.56
N ILE A 33 -5.13 7.67 5.48
CA ILE A 33 -5.76 6.37 5.72
C ILE A 33 -6.38 5.83 4.45
N ILE A 34 -7.17 6.63 3.73
CA ILE A 34 -7.83 6.21 2.48
C ILE A 34 -6.81 5.76 1.43
N ILE A 35 -5.75 6.56 1.18
CA ILE A 35 -4.70 6.22 0.22
C ILE A 35 -4.04 4.88 0.60
N PHE A 36 -3.64 4.72 1.85
CA PHE A 36 -2.97 3.50 2.29
C PHE A 36 -3.90 2.29 2.28
N SER A 37 -5.19 2.45 2.60
CA SER A 37 -6.17 1.36 2.53
C SER A 37 -6.41 0.89 1.10
N VAL A 38 -6.61 1.81 0.15
CA VAL A 38 -6.84 1.47 -1.26
C VAL A 38 -5.57 0.87 -1.89
N GLY A 39 -4.42 1.49 -1.65
CA GLY A 39 -3.12 0.98 -2.10
C GLY A 39 -2.79 -0.39 -1.48
N GLY A 40 -3.10 -0.56 -0.19
CA GLY A 40 -2.88 -1.80 0.54
C GLY A 40 -3.74 -2.93 -0.01
N PHE A 41 -5.04 -2.70 -0.18
CA PHE A 41 -5.98 -3.69 -0.75
C PHE A 41 -5.55 -4.14 -2.15
N SER A 42 -5.29 -3.19 -3.05
CA SER A 42 -4.83 -3.52 -4.40
C SER A 42 -3.50 -4.29 -4.39
N GLY A 43 -2.60 -3.94 -3.47
CA GLY A 43 -1.36 -4.66 -3.20
C GLY A 43 -1.58 -6.11 -2.79
N THR A 44 -2.44 -6.35 -1.78
CA THR A 44 -2.75 -7.68 -1.28
C THR A 44 -3.39 -8.56 -2.35
N VAL A 45 -4.35 -8.03 -3.11
CA VAL A 45 -5.02 -8.77 -4.20
C VAL A 45 -3.99 -9.15 -5.27
N PHE A 46 -3.14 -8.21 -5.69
CA PHE A 46 -2.09 -8.47 -6.66
C PHE A 46 -1.10 -9.54 -6.17
N GLY A 47 -0.62 -9.43 -4.93
CA GLY A 47 0.26 -10.44 -4.33
C GLY A 47 -0.40 -11.83 -4.25
N GLY A 48 -1.69 -11.86 -3.90
CA GLY A 48 -2.48 -13.09 -3.88
C GLY A 48 -2.62 -13.75 -5.26
N LEU A 49 -2.78 -12.97 -6.32
CA LEU A 49 -2.79 -13.49 -7.70
C LEU A 49 -1.44 -14.13 -8.06
N HIS A 50 -0.31 -13.57 -7.61
CA HIS A 50 1.01 -14.19 -7.84
C HIS A 50 1.23 -15.46 -7.02
N CYS A 51 0.62 -15.57 -5.84
CA CYS A 51 0.60 -16.82 -5.09
C CYS A 51 -0.10 -17.95 -5.87
N LEU A 52 -1.00 -17.69 -6.81
CA LEU A 52 -1.58 -18.74 -7.68
C LEU A 52 -0.50 -19.41 -8.55
N GLY A 53 0.57 -18.68 -8.88
CA GLY A 53 1.77 -19.21 -9.54
C GLY A 53 2.69 -20.02 -8.62
N TRP A 54 2.21 -20.52 -7.48
CA TRP A 54 3.01 -21.21 -6.44
C TRP A 54 3.91 -22.34 -7.00
N ASN A 55 3.39 -23.05 -7.99
CA ASN A 55 4.04 -24.17 -8.67
C ASN A 55 4.33 -23.87 -10.14
N ALA A 56 4.45 -22.59 -10.52
CA ALA A 56 4.84 -22.23 -11.87
C ALA A 56 6.20 -22.87 -12.22
N LEU A 57 6.33 -23.28 -13.49
CA LEU A 57 7.51 -23.96 -14.04
C LEU A 57 8.67 -22.95 -14.19
N PHE A 58 9.24 -22.50 -13.07
CA PHE A 58 10.50 -21.77 -13.07
C PHE A 58 11.65 -22.75 -13.34
N GLN A 59 12.63 -22.34 -14.14
CA GLN A 59 13.75 -23.20 -14.49
C GLN A 59 14.71 -23.41 -13.30
N GLY A 60 14.79 -22.44 -12.36
CA GLY A 60 15.59 -22.54 -11.13
C GLY A 60 14.79 -22.70 -9.85
N HIS A 61 15.24 -23.58 -8.94
CA HIS A 61 14.65 -23.72 -7.60
C HIS A 61 14.74 -22.43 -6.77
N THR A 62 15.86 -21.70 -6.91
CA THR A 62 16.07 -20.41 -6.25
C THR A 62 15.06 -19.36 -6.71
N GLU A 63 14.76 -19.30 -8.01
CA GLU A 63 13.77 -18.37 -8.59
C GLU A 63 12.38 -18.62 -8.02
N GLN A 64 12.01 -19.90 -7.85
CA GLN A 64 10.74 -20.29 -7.26
C GLN A 64 10.64 -19.90 -5.78
N ILE A 65 11.72 -20.04 -5.00
CA ILE A 65 11.72 -19.60 -3.60
C ILE A 65 11.58 -18.08 -3.53
N ILE A 66 12.35 -17.34 -4.34
CA ILE A 66 12.29 -15.88 -4.40
C ILE A 66 10.89 -15.42 -4.83
N TRP A 67 10.26 -16.11 -5.78
CA TRP A 67 8.88 -15.84 -6.19
C TRP A 67 7.90 -15.95 -5.02
N ARG A 68 7.98 -17.06 -4.27
CA ARG A 68 7.08 -17.33 -3.14
C ARG A 68 7.28 -16.31 -2.02
N THR A 69 8.52 -16.02 -1.66
CA THR A 69 8.82 -15.04 -0.60
C THR A 69 8.39 -13.63 -1.01
N ALA A 70 8.66 -13.21 -2.25
CA ALA A 70 8.22 -11.90 -2.75
C ALA A 70 6.68 -11.79 -2.84
N SER A 71 5.99 -12.85 -3.28
CA SER A 71 4.52 -12.89 -3.35
C SER A 71 3.89 -12.77 -1.96
N LEU A 72 4.40 -13.53 -0.97
CA LEU A 72 3.95 -13.44 0.41
C LEU A 72 4.26 -12.08 1.03
N ALA A 73 5.45 -11.50 0.77
CA ALA A 73 5.80 -10.17 1.26
C ALA A 73 4.81 -9.10 0.80
N ILE A 74 4.40 -9.12 -0.48
CA ILE A 74 3.42 -8.17 -1.03
C ILE A 74 2.01 -8.35 -0.44
N VAL A 75 1.67 -9.56 0.02
CA VAL A 75 0.40 -9.83 0.73
C VAL A 75 0.46 -9.32 2.17
N PHE A 76 1.52 -9.64 2.92
CA PHE A 76 1.58 -9.39 4.36
C PHE A 76 1.93 -7.95 4.73
N VAL A 77 2.79 -7.26 3.97
CA VAL A 77 3.18 -5.87 4.24
C VAL A 77 1.98 -4.90 4.30
N PRO A 78 1.05 -4.89 3.35
CA PRO A 78 -0.13 -4.02 3.46
C PRO A 78 -1.10 -4.44 4.57
N ILE A 79 -1.19 -5.74 4.89
CA ILE A 79 -2.02 -6.22 5.99
C ILE A 79 -1.45 -5.74 7.34
N SER A 80 -0.14 -5.89 7.56
CA SER A 80 0.51 -5.43 8.79
C SER A 80 0.40 -3.92 8.97
N PHE A 81 0.42 -3.14 7.88
CA PHE A 81 0.18 -1.70 7.92
C PHE A 81 -1.23 -1.36 8.44
N VAL A 82 -2.26 -2.00 7.91
CA VAL A 82 -3.65 -1.78 8.34
C VAL A 82 -3.81 -2.16 9.81
N LEU A 83 -3.29 -3.32 10.22
CA LEU A 83 -3.34 -3.76 11.62
C LEU A 83 -2.62 -2.81 12.57
N LEU A 84 -1.42 -2.34 12.21
CA LEU A 84 -0.67 -1.37 13.00
C LEU A 84 -1.43 -0.04 13.11
N SER A 85 -2.03 0.44 12.02
CA SER A 85 -2.81 1.69 12.03
C SER A 85 -4.05 1.59 12.93
N VAL A 86 -4.76 0.47 12.90
CA VAL A 86 -5.90 0.21 13.80
C VAL A 86 -5.43 0.14 15.25
N TYR A 87 -4.32 -0.56 15.52
CA TYR A 87 -3.75 -0.69 16.87
C TYR A 87 -3.35 0.66 17.47
N ILE A 88 -2.68 1.53 16.69
CA ILE A 88 -2.29 2.88 17.11
C ILE A 88 -3.53 3.73 17.43
N LEU A 89 -4.57 3.67 16.60
CA LEU A 89 -5.82 4.39 16.84
C LEU A 89 -6.54 3.90 18.10
N TRP A 90 -6.46 2.61 18.40
CA TRP A 90 -7.06 2.00 19.58
C TRP A 90 -6.35 2.38 20.89
N LEU A 91 -5.04 2.61 20.87
CA LEU A 91 -4.28 2.83 22.11
C LEU A 91 -4.37 4.24 22.69
N HIS A 92 -4.88 5.23 21.96
CA HIS A 92 -5.14 6.63 22.39
C HIS A 92 -3.96 7.43 23.00
N ASP A 93 -2.91 6.79 23.52
CA ASP A 93 -1.76 7.41 24.19
C ASP A 93 -0.48 6.76 23.66
N VAL A 94 0.05 7.32 22.56
CA VAL A 94 1.25 6.81 21.88
C VAL A 94 2.37 7.80 22.13
N ASP A 95 3.43 7.34 22.80
CA ASP A 95 4.58 8.17 23.12
C ASP A 95 5.34 8.60 21.87
N ALA A 96 6.10 9.71 21.97
CA ALA A 96 6.88 10.23 20.85
C ALA A 96 7.91 9.21 20.30
N SER A 97 8.48 8.35 21.16
CA SER A 97 9.38 7.26 20.74
C SER A 97 8.69 6.22 19.87
N ASP A 98 7.43 5.89 20.18
CA ASP A 98 6.64 4.91 19.44
C ASP A 98 6.30 5.44 18.05
N GLY A 99 6.07 6.75 17.93
CA GLY A 99 5.93 7.43 16.65
C GLY A 99 7.17 7.31 15.75
N ILE A 100 8.38 7.43 16.31
CA ILE A 100 9.63 7.28 15.53
C ILE A 100 9.79 5.83 15.07
N ILE A 101 9.56 4.87 15.95
CA ILE A 101 9.65 3.43 15.64
C ILE A 101 8.64 3.07 14.53
N ALA A 102 7.39 3.56 14.65
CA ALA A 102 6.38 3.36 13.62
C ALA A 102 6.84 3.92 12.27
N ASN A 103 7.35 5.16 12.21
CA ASN A 103 7.83 5.76 10.96
C ASN A 103 8.99 4.97 10.32
N LEU A 104 9.95 4.49 11.12
CA LEU A 104 11.05 3.65 10.62
C LEU A 104 10.54 2.30 10.10
N ALA A 105 9.59 1.68 10.80
CA ALA A 105 8.93 0.45 10.36
C ALA A 105 8.17 0.66 9.05
N LEU A 106 7.52 1.82 8.86
CA LEU A 106 6.85 2.19 7.62
C LEU A 106 7.83 2.34 6.46
N LEU A 107 8.91 3.07 6.64
CA LEU A 107 9.94 3.25 5.60
C LEU A 107 10.57 1.92 5.19
N THR A 108 10.88 1.07 6.17
CA THR A 108 11.43 -0.27 5.94
C THR A 108 10.44 -1.14 5.17
N SER A 109 9.16 -1.11 5.55
CA SER A 109 8.10 -1.88 4.89
C SER A 109 7.88 -1.45 3.44
N LEU A 110 7.91 -0.13 3.18
CA LEU A 110 7.82 0.42 1.82
C LEU A 110 9.01 -0.05 0.96
N PHE A 111 10.22 -0.01 1.50
CA PHE A 111 11.41 -0.48 0.78
C PHE A 111 11.29 -1.96 0.41
N VAL A 112 10.91 -2.82 1.36
CA VAL A 112 10.68 -4.26 1.12
C VAL A 112 9.61 -4.48 0.06
N TYR A 113 8.51 -3.72 0.10
CA TYR A 113 7.43 -3.81 -0.87
C TYR A 113 7.89 -3.50 -2.30
N ILE A 114 8.69 -2.43 -2.48
CA ILE A 114 9.23 -2.04 -3.79
C ILE A 114 10.18 -3.12 -4.31
N VAL A 115 11.09 -3.62 -3.48
CA VAL A 115 12.03 -4.68 -3.86
C VAL A 115 11.27 -5.95 -4.27
N ALA A 116 10.27 -6.36 -3.49
CA ALA A 116 9.45 -7.53 -3.81
C ALA A 116 8.71 -7.35 -5.16
N ARG A 117 8.16 -6.16 -5.41
CA ARG A 117 7.47 -5.83 -6.68
C ARG A 117 8.40 -5.92 -7.88
N VAL A 118 9.58 -5.31 -7.80
CA VAL A 118 10.58 -5.37 -8.87
C VAL A 118 10.99 -6.83 -9.12
N THR A 119 11.19 -7.59 -8.05
CA THR A 119 11.56 -9.02 -8.13
C THR A 119 10.51 -9.85 -8.86
N LEU A 120 9.22 -9.68 -8.54
CA LEU A 120 8.15 -10.39 -9.25
C LEU A 120 8.11 -10.03 -10.74
N ILE A 121 8.29 -8.75 -11.09
CA ILE A 121 8.32 -8.31 -12.49
C ILE A 121 9.48 -8.98 -13.24
N VAL A 122 10.68 -8.97 -12.65
CA VAL A 122 11.87 -9.60 -13.24
C VAL A 122 11.64 -11.10 -13.44
N LEU A 123 11.10 -11.80 -12.45
CA LEU A 123 10.82 -13.23 -12.54
C LEU A 123 9.78 -13.57 -13.61
N ILE A 124 8.70 -12.78 -13.74
CA ILE A 124 7.69 -12.97 -14.80
C ILE A 124 8.33 -12.85 -16.19
N LEU A 125 9.17 -11.83 -16.40
CA LEU A 125 9.85 -11.62 -17.67
C LEU A 125 10.82 -12.76 -18.01
N MET A 126 11.51 -13.31 -17.00
CA MET A 126 12.38 -14.48 -17.18
C MET A 126 11.56 -15.73 -17.51
N SER A 127 10.45 -15.97 -16.81
CA SER A 127 9.53 -17.05 -17.14
C SER A 127 9.04 -16.98 -18.59
N PHE A 128 8.76 -15.78 -19.10
CA PHE A 128 8.31 -15.63 -20.49
C PHE A 128 9.37 -16.04 -21.53
N ARG A 129 10.65 -15.77 -21.27
CA ARG A 129 11.73 -16.19 -22.18
C ARG A 129 11.90 -17.71 -22.23
N SER A 130 11.52 -18.40 -21.17
CA SER A 130 11.62 -19.86 -21.08
C SER A 130 10.42 -20.63 -21.64
N LEU A 131 9.43 -19.96 -22.26
CA LEU A 131 8.29 -20.68 -22.84
C LEU A 131 8.74 -21.57 -24.01
N PRO A 132 8.17 -22.79 -24.12
CA PRO A 132 8.50 -23.71 -25.20
C PRO A 132 8.22 -23.07 -26.57
N PRO A 133 9.05 -23.37 -27.59
CA PRO A 133 8.98 -22.74 -28.91
C PRO A 133 7.58 -22.84 -29.56
N GLY A 134 6.83 -23.91 -29.25
CA GLY A 134 5.47 -24.12 -29.77
C GLY A 134 4.41 -23.10 -29.33
N VAL A 135 4.67 -22.26 -28.33
CA VAL A 135 3.76 -21.13 -28.00
C VAL A 135 3.95 -19.96 -28.97
N TYR A 136 5.09 -19.88 -29.64
CA TYR A 136 5.34 -18.88 -30.68
C TYR A 136 4.81 -19.33 -32.06
N ASP A 137 4.33 -20.57 -32.19
CA ASP A 137 3.72 -21.04 -33.42
C ASP A 137 2.39 -20.32 -33.66
N THR A 138 2.26 -19.72 -34.85
CA THR A 138 1.03 -19.02 -35.23
C THR A 138 -0.09 -20.05 -35.41
N VAL A 139 -1.05 -20.06 -34.49
CA VAL A 139 -2.28 -20.83 -34.65
C VAL A 139 -2.95 -20.39 -35.94
N ALA A 140 -3.19 -21.34 -36.85
CA ALA A 140 -3.80 -21.07 -38.16
C ALA A 140 -5.31 -20.78 -38.00
N TRP A 141 -5.66 -19.67 -37.36
CA TRP A 141 -7.04 -19.21 -37.15
C TRP A 141 -7.84 -19.11 -38.44
N THR A 142 -7.17 -18.82 -39.56
CA THR A 142 -7.77 -18.77 -40.90
C THR A 142 -8.32 -20.11 -41.38
N LYS A 143 -7.87 -21.23 -40.80
CA LYS A 143 -8.37 -22.58 -41.09
C LYS A 143 -9.69 -22.90 -40.38
N PHE A 144 -10.05 -22.09 -39.38
CA PHE A 144 -11.31 -22.19 -38.62
C PHE A 144 -12.40 -21.26 -39.16
N ILE A 145 -12.10 -20.46 -40.19
CA ILE A 145 -13.11 -19.67 -40.88
C ILE A 145 -13.94 -20.65 -41.72
N PRO A 146 -15.25 -20.82 -41.43
CA PRO A 146 -16.10 -21.65 -42.26
C PRO A 146 -16.15 -21.03 -43.66
N HIS A 147 -15.63 -21.77 -44.64
CA HIS A 147 -15.81 -21.50 -46.05
C HIS A 147 -17.22 -21.98 -46.40
N LEU A 148 -18.10 -21.04 -46.74
CA LEU A 148 -19.42 -21.33 -47.30
C LEU A 148 -19.28 -21.76 -48.76
#